data_AF-A0A969IJK1-F1
#
_entry.id   AF-A0A969IJK1-F1
#
_cell.length_a   1.000
_cell.length_b   1.000
_cell.length_c   1.000
_cell.angle_alpha   90.00
_cell.angle_beta   90.00
_cell.angle_gamma   90.00
#
_symmetry.space_group_name_H-M   'P 1'
#
loop_
_entity.id
_entity.type
_entity.pdbx_description
1 polymer ?
#
loop_
_entity_poly.entity_id
_entity_poly.type
_entity_poly.pdbx_seq_one_letter_code
_entity_poly.pdbx_strand_id
1 'polypeptide(L)'
;MELADLFRQIENSAKDILGLWGELFVISEAVSREKATRCWCQHRNAKYDFVSEEFALEVKATLKATREHRFSLEQLRPSENLLSYIASIQLVQAHGGRTVAELMDEILGRISDFELRKAFFSLCLIKGGEDIYKVNQKYLLLSREAGVAYFAASDIPVPQVETGGPISRVKFDVRLNEVPQKVGAERARVASFAG
;
A
#
# COMPACT_ATOMS: atom_id res chain seq x y z
N MET A 1 -31.45 0.35 6.02
CA MET A 1 -30.03 0.71 6.21
C MET A 1 -30.00 1.85 7.20
N GLU A 2 -29.39 1.65 8.37
CA GLU A 2 -29.33 2.69 9.40
C GLU A 2 -28.27 3.75 9.05
N LEU A 3 -28.46 4.98 9.53
CA LEU A 3 -27.56 6.11 9.23
C LEU A 3 -26.11 5.82 9.65
N ALA A 4 -25.90 5.07 10.73
CA ALA A 4 -24.59 4.66 11.21
C ALA A 4 -23.85 3.73 10.23
N ASP A 5 -24.57 2.84 9.54
CA ASP A 5 -23.99 1.94 8.54
C ASP A 5 -23.53 2.73 7.30
N LEU A 6 -24.29 3.76 6.91
CA LEU A 6 -23.92 4.65 5.82
C LEU A 6 -22.61 5.40 6.13
N PHE A 7 -22.48 5.99 7.32
CA PHE A 7 -21.25 6.68 7.72
C PHE A 7 -20.04 5.74 7.75
N ARG A 8 -20.21 4.51 8.28
CA ARG A 8 -19.14 3.48 8.26
C ARG A 8 -18.74 3.11 6.84
N GLN A 9 -19.71 2.98 5.93
CA GLN A 9 -19.43 2.65 4.54
C GLN A 9 -18.66 3.78 3.84
N ILE A 10 -19.02 5.04 4.09
CA ILE A 10 -18.31 6.22 3.57
C ILE A 10 -16.86 6.27 4.11
N GLU A 11 -16.66 6.06 5.41
CA GLU A 11 -15.32 6.05 6.01
C GLU A 11 -14.43 4.93 5.46
N ASN A 12 -15.00 3.73 5.27
CA ASN A 12 -14.26 2.60 4.69
C ASN A 12 -13.88 2.90 3.24
N SER A 13 -14.80 3.45 2.44
CA SER A 13 -14.49 3.88 1.07
C SER A 13 -13.37 4.91 1.02
N ALA A 14 -13.37 5.90 1.93
CA ALA A 14 -12.28 6.88 1.99
C ALA A 14 -10.91 6.24 2.34
N LYS A 15 -10.89 5.26 3.25
CA LYS A 15 -9.68 4.49 3.59
C LYS A 15 -9.20 3.62 2.44
N ASP A 16 -10.11 2.97 1.73
CA ASP A 16 -9.78 2.13 0.57
C ASP A 16 -9.18 2.98 -0.56
N ILE A 17 -9.74 4.17 -0.82
CA ILE A 17 -9.20 5.14 -1.78
C ILE A 17 -7.81 5.64 -1.35
N LEU A 18 -7.60 5.94 -0.08
CA LEU A 18 -6.29 6.37 0.44
C LEU A 18 -5.25 5.25 0.30
N GLY A 19 -5.63 4.01 0.62
CA GLY A 19 -4.79 2.82 0.46
C GLY A 19 -4.39 2.61 -0.99
N LEU A 20 -5.39 2.58 -1.90
CA LEU A 20 -5.16 2.43 -3.33
C LEU A 20 -4.29 3.56 -3.90
N TRP A 21 -4.50 4.81 -3.48
CA TRP A 21 -3.63 5.91 -3.86
C TRP A 21 -2.17 5.62 -3.49
N GLY A 22 -1.93 5.10 -2.28
CA GLY A 22 -0.60 4.71 -1.82
C GLY A 22 0.03 3.60 -2.66
N GLU A 23 -0.74 2.56 -2.98
CA GLU A 23 -0.29 1.45 -3.84
C GLU A 23 0.06 1.94 -5.25
N LEU A 24 -0.81 2.75 -5.87
CA LEU A 24 -0.55 3.32 -7.20
C LEU A 24 0.64 4.27 -7.19
N PHE A 25 0.82 5.03 -6.11
CA PHE A 25 2.00 5.87 -5.95
C PHE A 25 3.30 5.04 -5.93
N VAL A 26 3.31 3.87 -5.27
CA VAL A 26 4.47 2.96 -5.30
C VAL A 26 4.75 2.48 -6.74
N ILE A 27 3.73 2.14 -7.52
CA ILE A 27 3.89 1.78 -8.93
C ILE A 27 4.40 2.96 -9.76
N SER A 28 3.86 4.16 -9.55
CA SER A 28 4.23 5.35 -10.31
C SER A 28 5.67 5.77 -10.05
N GLU A 29 6.22 5.54 -8.86
CA GLU A 29 7.60 5.85 -8.52
C GLU A 29 8.60 4.73 -8.84
N ALA A 30 8.11 3.52 -9.14
CA ALA A 30 8.98 2.40 -9.46
C ALA A 30 9.84 2.66 -10.70
N VAL A 31 11.09 2.17 -10.68
CA VAL A 31 12.01 2.29 -11.83
C VAL A 31 11.39 1.63 -13.06
N SER A 32 10.86 0.41 -12.90
CA SER A 32 10.03 -0.24 -13.91
C SER A 32 8.58 -0.36 -13.43
N ARG A 33 7.72 0.52 -13.98
CA ARG A 33 6.27 0.49 -13.71
C ARG A 33 5.64 -0.83 -14.14
N GLU A 34 6.06 -1.39 -15.28
CA GLU A 34 5.56 -2.70 -15.71
C GLU A 34 5.94 -3.81 -14.74
N LYS A 35 7.17 -3.84 -14.24
CA LYS A 35 7.59 -4.86 -13.26
C LYS A 35 6.86 -4.70 -11.93
N ALA A 36 6.72 -3.48 -11.43
CA ALA A 36 5.93 -3.20 -10.23
C ALA A 36 4.46 -3.62 -10.41
N THR A 37 3.84 -3.32 -11.56
CA THR A 37 2.48 -3.74 -11.90
C THR A 37 2.35 -5.26 -11.96
N ARG A 38 3.34 -6.00 -12.47
CA ARG A 38 3.33 -7.47 -12.47
C ARG A 38 3.43 -8.07 -11.07
N CYS A 39 4.12 -7.38 -10.15
CA CYS A 39 4.21 -7.78 -8.75
C CYS A 39 2.97 -7.39 -7.93
N TRP A 40 2.11 -6.51 -8.46
CA TRP A 40 0.94 -6.01 -7.74
C TRP A 40 -0.16 -7.09 -7.65
N CYS A 41 -0.52 -7.46 -6.43
CA CYS A 41 -1.38 -8.62 -6.18
C CYS A 41 -2.85 -8.35 -6.55
N GLN A 42 -3.46 -9.31 -7.25
CA GLN A 42 -4.82 -9.21 -7.77
C GLN A 42 -5.93 -9.43 -6.72
N HIS A 43 -5.60 -10.08 -5.61
CA HIS A 43 -6.61 -10.50 -4.63
C HIS A 43 -6.80 -9.49 -3.50
N ARG A 44 -8.05 -9.15 -3.22
CA ARG A 44 -8.46 -8.29 -2.08
C ARG A 44 -8.03 -8.86 -0.71
N ASN A 45 -7.79 -10.17 -0.64
CA ASN A 45 -7.33 -10.90 0.55
C ASN A 45 -5.84 -11.28 0.46
N ALA A 46 -5.09 -10.72 -0.49
CA ALA A 46 -3.65 -10.93 -0.53
C ALA A 46 -3.04 -10.45 0.78
N LYS A 47 -2.06 -11.22 1.28
CA LYS A 47 -1.35 -10.88 2.51
C LYS A 47 -0.58 -9.57 2.39
N TYR A 48 -0.05 -9.29 1.20
CA TYR A 48 0.75 -8.13 0.85
C TYR A 48 0.24 -7.52 -0.45
N ASP A 49 0.45 -6.22 -0.63
CA ASP A 49 0.07 -5.52 -1.86
C ASP A 49 0.93 -5.91 -3.05
N PHE A 50 2.23 -6.15 -2.83
CA PHE A 50 3.15 -6.59 -3.87
C PHE A 50 3.93 -7.84 -3.43
N VAL A 51 4.11 -8.75 -4.37
CA VAL A 51 4.96 -9.94 -4.20
C VAL A 51 5.85 -10.08 -5.44
N SER A 52 7.16 -10.05 -5.21
CA SER A 52 8.19 -10.34 -6.21
C SER A 52 8.88 -11.68 -5.90
N GLU A 53 9.86 -12.05 -6.71
CA GLU A 53 10.69 -13.24 -6.45
C GLU A 53 11.57 -13.07 -5.19
N GLU A 54 11.93 -11.84 -4.83
CA GLU A 54 12.90 -11.56 -3.76
C GLU A 54 12.25 -11.07 -2.46
N PHE A 55 11.15 -10.33 -2.58
CA PHE A 55 10.50 -9.70 -1.44
C PHE A 55 8.99 -9.53 -1.64
N ALA A 56 8.28 -9.40 -0.53
CA ALA A 56 6.93 -8.86 -0.45
C ALA A 56 6.93 -7.44 0.11
N LEU A 57 5.98 -6.63 -0.32
CA LEU A 57 5.79 -5.25 0.13
C LEU A 57 4.32 -5.00 0.47
N GLU A 58 4.08 -4.56 1.70
CA GLU A 58 2.80 -4.00 2.14
C GLU A 58 2.89 -2.47 2.11
N VAL A 59 1.89 -1.80 1.55
CA VAL A 59 1.80 -0.35 1.48
C VAL A 59 0.79 0.15 2.52
N LYS A 60 1.22 1.11 3.34
CA LYS A 60 0.38 1.76 4.34
C LYS A 60 0.40 3.26 4.15
N ALA A 61 -0.73 3.83 3.76
CA ALA A 61 -0.92 5.27 3.62
C ALA A 61 -1.62 5.87 4.84
N THR A 62 -1.22 7.08 5.24
CA THR A 62 -1.86 7.81 6.35
C THR A 62 -1.88 9.31 6.10
N LEU A 63 -2.95 9.97 6.56
CA LEU A 63 -3.06 11.43 6.64
C LEU A 63 -2.59 11.99 7.99
N LYS A 64 -2.15 11.10 8.91
CA LYS A 64 -1.65 11.49 10.23
C LYS A 64 -0.22 12.05 10.13
N ALA A 65 0.10 12.97 11.05
CA ALA A 65 1.46 13.48 11.23
C ALA A 65 2.45 12.39 11.71
N THR A 66 1.96 11.33 12.34
CA THR A 66 2.74 10.16 12.76
C THR A 66 2.46 8.96 11.87
N ARG A 67 3.45 8.07 11.71
CA ARG A 67 3.36 6.82 10.94
C ARG A 67 2.69 5.73 11.77
N GLU A 68 1.42 5.93 12.08
CA GLU A 68 0.61 4.98 12.83
C GLU A 68 -0.31 4.21 11.90
N HIS A 69 -0.13 2.89 11.85
CA HIS A 69 -0.81 2.01 10.90
C HIS A 69 -1.37 0.78 11.57
N ARG A 70 -2.49 0.29 11.04
CA ARG A 70 -3.09 -0.99 11.44
C ARG A 70 -2.49 -2.12 10.61
N PHE A 71 -2.04 -3.16 11.28
CA PHE A 71 -1.55 -4.39 10.68
C PHE A 71 -2.38 -5.60 11.12
N SER A 72 -2.44 -6.62 10.26
CA SER A 72 -2.70 -7.98 10.74
C SER A 72 -1.39 -8.61 11.23
N LEU A 73 -1.48 -9.53 12.18
CA LEU A 73 -0.30 -10.28 12.65
C LEU A 73 0.40 -11.03 11.51
N GLU A 74 -0.39 -11.53 10.56
CA GLU A 74 0.13 -12.22 9.39
C GLU A 74 1.06 -11.32 8.59
N GLN A 75 0.69 -10.06 8.33
CA GLN A 75 1.49 -9.09 7.57
C GLN A 75 2.90 -8.87 8.15
N LEU A 76 3.07 -9.06 9.45
CA LEU A 76 4.34 -8.84 10.16
C LEU A 76 5.04 -10.13 10.58
N ARG A 77 4.47 -11.31 10.28
CA ARG A 77 5.13 -12.61 10.41
C ARG A 77 5.49 -13.12 9.02
N PRO A 78 6.68 -12.76 8.47
CA PRO A 78 7.13 -13.29 7.20
C PRO A 78 7.27 -14.82 7.26
N SER A 79 7.01 -15.50 6.15
CA SER A 79 7.46 -16.87 5.95
C SER A 79 8.98 -16.86 5.76
N GLU A 80 9.69 -17.88 6.23
CA GLU A 80 11.18 -17.91 6.27
C GLU A 80 11.87 -17.64 4.92
N ASN A 81 11.16 -17.81 3.79
CA ASN A 81 11.74 -17.74 2.45
C ASN A 81 11.52 -16.42 1.70
N LEU A 82 10.85 -15.41 2.29
CA LEU A 82 10.59 -14.14 1.60
C LEU A 82 10.82 -12.94 2.52
N LEU A 83 11.68 -12.01 2.10
CA LEU A 83 11.86 -10.75 2.81
C LEU A 83 10.56 -9.93 2.71
N SER A 84 10.05 -9.47 3.84
CA SER A 84 8.84 -8.63 3.87
C SER A 84 9.17 -7.22 4.30
N TYR A 85 8.67 -6.25 3.54
CA TYR A 85 8.85 -4.83 3.81
C TYR A 85 7.51 -4.12 3.94
N ILE A 86 7.52 -3.00 4.68
CA ILE A 86 6.41 -2.05 4.78
C ILE A 86 6.82 -0.74 4.11
N ALA A 87 6.08 -0.28 3.11
CA ALA A 87 6.14 1.08 2.61
C ALA A 87 5.12 1.93 3.37
N SER A 88 5.61 2.80 4.24
CA SER A 88 4.77 3.78 4.92
C SER A 88 4.77 5.10 4.15
N ILE A 89 3.59 5.60 3.81
CA ILE A 89 3.40 6.84 3.04
C ILE A 89 2.59 7.83 3.87
N GLN A 90 3.17 9.00 4.12
CA GLN A 90 2.47 10.11 4.77
C GLN A 90 1.99 11.10 3.71
N LEU A 91 0.70 11.39 3.77
CA LEU A 91 -0.02 12.16 2.78
C LEU A 91 -0.71 13.35 3.41
N VAL A 92 -0.99 14.35 2.59
CA VAL A 92 -1.91 15.45 2.88
C VAL A 92 -2.94 15.53 1.78
N GLN A 93 -4.16 15.94 2.13
CA GLN A 93 -5.15 16.30 1.13
C GLN A 93 -4.86 17.74 0.67
N ALA A 94 -4.61 17.91 -0.63
CA ALA A 94 -4.21 19.21 -1.19
C ALA A 94 -4.73 19.36 -2.61
N HIS A 95 -5.15 20.57 -2.97
CA HIS A 95 -5.64 20.88 -4.33
C HIS A 95 -4.59 20.62 -5.41
N GLY A 96 -3.30 20.83 -5.09
CA GLY A 96 -2.17 20.51 -5.97
C GLY A 96 -1.73 19.04 -5.93
N GLY A 97 -2.46 18.18 -5.21
CA GLY A 97 -2.25 16.75 -5.20
C GLY A 97 -2.86 16.07 -6.42
N ARG A 98 -2.86 14.74 -6.38
CA ARG A 98 -3.36 13.88 -7.45
C ARG A 98 -4.50 13.01 -6.98
N THR A 99 -5.46 12.73 -7.84
CA THR A 99 -6.49 11.71 -7.60
C THR A 99 -5.96 10.31 -7.88
N VAL A 100 -6.70 9.29 -7.44
CA VAL A 100 -6.45 7.90 -7.82
C VAL A 100 -6.57 7.71 -9.33
N ALA A 101 -7.57 8.34 -9.97
CA ALA A 101 -7.75 8.28 -11.42
C ALA A 101 -6.57 8.89 -12.19
N GLU A 102 -6.06 10.05 -11.75
CA GLU A 102 -4.87 10.68 -12.35
C GLU A 102 -3.62 9.80 -12.20
N LEU A 103 -3.46 9.06 -11.09
CA LEU A 103 -2.42 8.03 -10.93
C LEU A 103 -2.59 6.84 -11.86
N MET A 104 -3.81 6.31 -11.93
CA MET A 104 -4.14 5.17 -12.79
C MET A 104 -3.87 5.50 -14.26
N ASP A 105 -4.34 6.64 -14.75
CA ASP A 105 -4.16 7.07 -16.14
C ASP A 105 -2.68 7.30 -16.50
N GLU A 106 -1.89 7.87 -15.58
CA GLU A 106 -0.43 8.00 -15.77
C GLU A 106 0.22 6.62 -15.96
N ILE A 107 -0.08 5.67 -15.07
CA ILE A 107 0.51 4.33 -15.11
C ILE A 107 0.08 3.59 -16.39
N LEU A 108 -1.20 3.66 -16.76
CA LEU A 108 -1.73 3.10 -18.00
C LEU A 108 -1.02 3.65 -19.24
N GLY A 109 -0.66 4.94 -19.24
CA GLY A 109 0.10 5.56 -20.33
C GLY A 109 1.55 5.10 -20.43
N ARG A 110 2.08 4.42 -19.41
CA ARG A 110 3.48 3.93 -19.35
C ARG A 110 3.61 2.42 -19.52
N ILE A 111 2.51 1.68 -19.46
CA ILE A 111 2.49 0.24 -19.73
C ILE A 111 2.27 0.01 -21.23
N SER A 112 3.26 -0.60 -21.87
CA SER A 112 3.23 -0.94 -23.29
C SER A 112 2.54 -2.28 -23.57
N ASP A 113 2.68 -3.23 -22.65
CA ASP A 113 2.01 -4.54 -22.73
C ASP A 113 0.49 -4.39 -22.57
N PHE A 114 -0.24 -4.75 -23.63
CA PHE A 114 -1.69 -4.60 -23.71
C PHE A 114 -2.45 -5.44 -22.68
N GLU A 115 -2.04 -6.69 -22.45
CA GLU A 115 -2.73 -7.57 -21.51
C GLU A 115 -2.43 -7.16 -20.07
N LEU A 116 -1.19 -6.76 -19.77
CA LEU A 116 -0.84 -6.19 -18.48
C LEU A 116 -1.64 -4.91 -18.20
N ARG A 117 -1.78 -4.04 -19.21
CA ARG A 117 -2.54 -2.79 -19.12
C ARG A 117 -4.02 -3.05 -18.80
N LYS A 118 -4.66 -4.03 -19.47
CA LYS A 118 -6.04 -4.44 -19.15
C LYS A 118 -6.14 -4.99 -17.74
N ALA A 119 -5.26 -5.92 -17.36
CA ALA A 119 -5.28 -6.55 -16.05
C ALA A 119 -5.11 -5.51 -14.92
N PHE A 120 -4.20 -4.56 -15.11
CA PHE A 120 -4.00 -3.43 -14.19
C PHE A 120 -5.26 -2.56 -14.07
N PHE A 121 -5.88 -2.20 -15.20
CA PHE A 121 -7.11 -1.40 -15.19
C PHE A 121 -8.24 -2.11 -14.43
N SER A 122 -8.48 -3.39 -14.76
CA SER A 122 -9.48 -4.20 -14.06
C SER A 122 -9.19 -4.30 -12.56
N LEU A 123 -7.93 -4.44 -12.16
CA LEU A 123 -7.56 -4.50 -10.75
C LEU A 123 -7.77 -3.17 -10.02
N CYS A 124 -7.51 -2.04 -10.67
CA CYS A 124 -7.82 -0.72 -10.13
C CYS A 124 -9.33 -0.58 -9.85
N LEU A 125 -10.19 -1.02 -10.78
CA LEU A 125 -11.64 -1.00 -10.59
C LEU A 125 -12.09 -1.94 -9.46
N ILE A 126 -11.47 -3.11 -9.34
CA ILE A 126 -11.77 -4.03 -8.24
C ILE A 126 -11.41 -3.39 -6.88
N LYS A 127 -10.21 -2.83 -6.75
CA LYS A 127 -9.71 -2.25 -5.49
C LYS A 127 -10.38 -0.92 -5.14
N GLY A 128 -10.57 -0.03 -6.11
CA GLY A 128 -11.11 1.32 -5.93
C GLY A 128 -12.62 1.44 -6.07
N GLY A 129 -13.29 0.40 -6.58
CA GLY A 129 -14.72 0.40 -6.89
C GLY A 129 -15.04 1.00 -8.27
N GLU A 130 -16.28 0.81 -8.72
CA GLU A 130 -16.74 1.25 -10.05
C GLU A 130 -16.70 2.78 -10.22
N ASP A 131 -16.79 3.52 -9.12
CA ASP A 131 -16.83 4.99 -9.10
C ASP A 131 -15.44 5.64 -8.95
N ILE A 132 -14.34 4.91 -9.19
CA ILE A 132 -12.96 5.41 -9.02
C ILE A 132 -12.70 6.76 -9.73
N TYR A 133 -13.35 7.00 -10.86
CA TYR A 133 -13.25 8.25 -11.63
C TYR A 133 -14.06 9.42 -11.06
N LYS A 134 -15.04 9.16 -10.18
CA LYS A 134 -15.83 10.20 -9.50
C LYS A 134 -15.19 10.65 -8.18
N VAL A 135 -14.15 9.95 -7.74
CA VAL A 135 -13.39 10.24 -6.53
C VAL A 135 -12.47 11.45 -6.77
N ASN A 136 -12.83 12.59 -6.20
CA ASN A 136 -12.12 13.86 -6.38
C ASN A 136 -11.09 14.16 -5.28
N GLN A 137 -10.90 13.25 -4.32
CA GLN A 137 -9.90 13.43 -3.27
C GLN A 137 -8.50 13.44 -3.90
N LYS A 138 -7.78 14.55 -3.68
CA LYS A 138 -6.42 14.77 -4.17
C LYS A 138 -5.43 14.66 -3.02
N TYR A 139 -4.48 13.75 -3.16
CA TYR A 139 -3.43 13.54 -2.16
C TYR A 139 -2.06 13.94 -2.72
N LEU A 140 -1.21 14.42 -1.83
CA LEU A 140 0.18 14.76 -2.08
C LEU A 140 1.02 14.19 -0.93
N LEU A 141 2.29 13.86 -1.20
CA LEU A 141 3.22 13.52 -0.13
C LEU A 141 3.34 14.68 0.87
N LEU A 142 3.32 14.35 2.16
CA LEU A 142 3.54 15.33 3.22
C LEU A 142 4.92 16.01 3.10
N SER A 143 5.94 15.27 2.64
CA SER A 143 7.29 15.75 2.34
C SER A 143 7.85 14.96 1.16
N ARG A 144 8.62 15.61 0.28
CA ARG A 144 9.29 14.92 -0.84
C ARG A 144 10.39 13.99 -0.35
N GLU A 145 11.12 14.42 0.67
CA GLU A 145 12.29 13.73 1.21
C GLU A 145 11.89 12.60 2.17
N ALA A 146 10.91 12.89 3.03
CA ALA A 146 10.54 12.05 4.17
C ALA A 146 9.10 11.54 4.11
N GLY A 147 8.33 11.81 3.03
CA GLY A 147 6.95 11.36 2.89
C GLY A 147 6.83 9.84 2.78
N VAL A 148 7.84 9.17 2.23
CA VAL A 148 7.92 7.71 2.10
C VAL A 148 9.03 7.16 2.98
N ALA A 149 8.70 6.16 3.80
CA ALA A 149 9.68 5.42 4.60
C ALA A 149 9.45 3.92 4.42
N TYR A 150 10.54 3.16 4.39
CA TYR A 150 10.51 1.70 4.27
C TYR A 150 11.01 1.05 5.56
N PHE A 151 10.41 -0.07 5.94
CA PHE A 151 10.75 -0.84 7.14
C PHE A 151 10.81 -2.32 6.80
N ALA A 152 11.72 -3.08 7.41
CA ALA A 152 11.59 -4.53 7.37
C ALA A 152 10.51 -4.96 8.36
N ALA A 153 9.65 -5.89 7.95
CA ALA A 153 8.60 -6.43 8.82
C ALA A 153 9.18 -7.08 10.09
N SER A 154 10.38 -7.66 9.99
CA SER A 154 11.11 -8.27 11.11
C SER A 154 11.51 -7.29 12.21
N ASP A 155 11.64 -6.00 11.88
CA ASP A 155 12.04 -4.97 12.84
C ASP A 155 10.82 -4.39 13.59
N ILE A 156 9.61 -4.75 13.17
CA ILE A 156 8.37 -4.24 13.75
C ILE A 156 7.92 -5.19 14.87
N PRO A 157 7.76 -4.71 16.12
CA PRO A 157 7.31 -5.56 17.21
C PRO A 157 5.88 -6.03 16.97
N VAL A 158 5.61 -7.29 17.32
CA VAL A 158 4.29 -7.91 17.19
C VAL A 158 3.79 -8.43 18.54
N PRO A 159 2.47 -8.43 18.79
CA PRO A 159 1.89 -9.08 19.95
C PRO A 159 2.28 -10.56 20.02
N GLN A 160 2.60 -11.03 21.24
CA GLN A 160 2.80 -12.45 21.49
C GLN A 160 1.42 -13.12 21.57
N VAL A 161 1.23 -14.16 20.76
CA VAL A 161 -0.01 -14.92 20.65
C VAL A 161 0.37 -16.38 20.67
N GLU A 162 -0.34 -17.17 21.48
CA GLU A 162 -0.12 -18.60 21.63
C GLU A 162 -0.26 -19.33 20.28
N THR A 163 0.80 -20.05 19.90
CA THR A 163 0.80 -20.85 18.67
C THR A 163 -0.13 -22.04 18.81
N GLY A 164 -1.11 -22.18 17.92
CA GLY A 164 -2.10 -23.25 17.97
C GLY A 164 -3.29 -23.00 18.93
N GLY A 165 -3.31 -21.84 19.59
CA GLY A 165 -4.46 -21.40 20.38
C GLY A 165 -5.66 -20.98 19.51
N PRO A 166 -6.84 -20.76 20.10
CA PRO A 166 -8.08 -20.44 19.37
C PRO A 166 -8.11 -19.00 18.82
N ILE A 167 -7.09 -18.18 19.08
CA ILE A 167 -7.04 -16.78 18.66
C ILE A 167 -6.63 -16.70 17.19
N SER A 168 -7.44 -16.02 16.38
CA SER A 168 -7.18 -15.79 14.95
C SER A 168 -7.45 -14.34 14.55
N ARG A 169 -6.97 -13.93 13.37
CA ARG A 169 -7.19 -12.59 12.77
C ARG A 169 -6.77 -11.42 13.67
N VAL A 170 -5.66 -11.57 14.36
CA VAL A 170 -5.11 -10.54 15.25
C VAL A 170 -4.76 -9.29 14.43
N LYS A 171 -5.34 -8.14 14.82
CA LYS A 171 -5.07 -6.83 14.23
C LYS A 171 -4.68 -5.84 15.32
N PHE A 172 -3.69 -5.01 15.06
CA PHE A 172 -3.14 -4.05 16.01
C PHE A 172 -2.57 -2.83 15.30
N ASP A 173 -2.49 -1.72 16.02
CA ASP A 173 -1.94 -0.46 15.52
C ASP A 173 -0.49 -0.32 16.00
N VAL A 174 0.41 0.10 15.11
CA VAL A 174 1.83 0.32 15.43
C VAL A 174 2.24 1.71 14.97
N ARG A 175 2.97 2.42 15.83
CA ARG A 175 3.67 3.66 15.48
C ARG A 175 5.07 3.33 15.00
N LEU A 176 5.34 3.55 13.72
CA LEU A 176 6.61 3.22 13.07
C LEU A 176 7.70 4.28 13.25
N ASN A 177 7.40 5.43 13.88
CA ASN A 177 8.34 6.53 14.02
C ASN A 177 9.65 6.16 14.75
N GLU A 178 9.61 5.15 15.62
CA GLU A 178 10.75 4.66 16.40
C GLU A 178 11.36 3.37 15.82
N VAL A 179 10.76 2.80 14.77
CA VAL A 179 11.27 1.60 14.10
C VAL A 179 12.39 2.01 13.13
N PRO A 180 13.49 1.26 13.03
CA PRO A 180 14.56 1.57 12.09
C PRO A 180 14.07 1.61 10.62
N GLN A 181 14.27 2.75 9.97
CA GLN A 181 13.97 2.91 8.55
C GLN A 181 15.08 2.29 7.69
N LYS A 182 14.68 1.65 6.60
CA LYS A 182 15.60 1.18 5.56
C LYS A 182 15.97 2.34 4.65
N VAL A 183 17.27 2.49 4.43
CA VAL A 183 17.89 3.59 3.67
C VAL A 183 18.90 3.03 2.65
N GLY A 184 19.44 3.90 1.80
CA GLY A 184 20.49 3.52 0.84
C GLY A 184 20.08 2.37 -0.08
N ALA A 185 20.92 1.33 -0.16
CA ALA A 185 20.74 0.20 -1.06
C ALA A 185 19.46 -0.60 -0.78
N GLU A 186 19.10 -0.82 0.49
CA GLU A 186 17.86 -1.55 0.81
C GLU A 186 16.61 -0.79 0.38
N ARG A 187 16.58 0.54 0.61
CA ARG A 187 15.51 1.39 0.10
C ARG A 187 15.44 1.32 -1.42
N ALA A 188 16.58 1.45 -2.10
CA ALA A 188 16.65 1.41 -3.56
C ALA A 188 16.17 0.07 -4.12
N ARG A 189 16.53 -1.05 -3.48
CA ARG A 189 16.07 -2.40 -3.85
C ARG A 189 14.55 -2.49 -3.82
N VAL A 190 13.93 -2.11 -2.71
CA VAL A 190 12.47 -2.19 -2.55
C VAL A 190 11.74 -1.20 -3.47
N ALA A 191 12.25 0.03 -3.59
CA ALA A 191 11.62 1.07 -4.40
C ALA A 191 11.75 0.85 -5.92
N SER A 192 12.83 0.20 -6.37
CA SER A 192 13.08 0.04 -7.80
C SER A 192 12.23 -1.06 -8.44
N PHE A 193 11.81 -2.06 -7.66
CA PHE A 193 11.35 -3.35 -8.17
C PHE A 193 12.32 -3.96 -9.20
N ALA A 194 13.55 -3.47 -9.29
CA ALA A 194 14.58 -3.93 -10.20
C ALA A 194 15.37 -5.06 -9.52
N GLY A 195 15.70 -6.08 -10.31
CA GLY A 195 16.68 -7.10 -9.94
C GLY A 195 18.01 -6.73 -10.56
#